data_AF-A0A098EG73-F1
#
_entry.id   AF-A0A098EG73-F1
#
_cell.length_a   1.000
_cell.length_b   1.000
_cell.length_c   1.000
_cell.angle_alpha   90.00
_cell.angle_beta   90.00
_cell.angle_gamma   90.00
#
_symmetry.space_group_name_H-M   'P 1'
#
loop_
_entity.id
_entity.type
_entity.pdbx_description
1 polymer ?
#
loop_
_entity_poly.entity_id
_entity_poly.type
_entity_poly.pdbx_seq_one_letter_code
_entity_poly.pdbx_strand_id
1 'polypeptide(L)'
;MKPAEQKEVNKMEYKISPIGYVRIRSGKFCIEIDREYRPALKELETFSHMNVLWWCHLHDKKEDRKTLECKQPYKKSPPKIGIFATRSEFRPNPVALTAVSISKIYCSTAEIALFIE
;
A
#
# COMPACT_ATOMS: atom_id res chain seq x y z
N MET A 1 -16.63 22.24 -38.50
CA MET A 1 -15.74 21.91 -37.36
C MET A 1 -15.71 20.39 -37.27
N LYS A 2 -14.57 19.75 -37.55
CA LYS A 2 -14.48 18.28 -37.52
C LYS A 2 -14.51 17.81 -36.05
N PRO A 3 -15.21 16.71 -35.70
CA PRO A 3 -15.12 16.13 -34.37
C PRO A 3 -13.66 15.75 -34.10
N ALA A 4 -13.15 16.10 -32.92
CA ALA A 4 -11.84 15.65 -32.49
C ALA A 4 -11.84 14.12 -32.45
N GLU A 5 -10.97 13.49 -33.23
CA GLU A 5 -10.74 12.05 -33.19
C GLU A 5 -10.36 11.65 -31.76
N GLN A 6 -11.25 10.90 -31.10
CA GLN A 6 -10.94 10.26 -29.83
C GLN A 6 -9.85 9.22 -30.10
N LYS A 7 -8.59 9.57 -29.81
CA LYS A 7 -7.50 8.61 -29.78
C LYS A 7 -7.80 7.57 -28.70
N GLU A 8 -7.94 6.33 -29.13
CA GLU A 8 -8.09 5.18 -28.26
C GLU A 8 -6.88 5.13 -27.32
N VAL A 9 -7.10 5.45 -26.04
CA VAL A 9 -6.05 5.37 -25.03
C VAL A 9 -5.83 3.89 -24.78
N ASN A 10 -4.70 3.37 -25.26
CA ASN A 10 -4.30 1.99 -25.01
C ASN A 10 -4.23 1.76 -23.50
N LYS A 11 -5.24 1.07 -22.96
CA LYS A 11 -5.37 0.84 -21.52
C LYS A 11 -4.39 -0.25 -21.12
N MET A 12 -3.26 0.16 -20.55
CA MET A 12 -2.30 -0.78 -19.96
C MET A 12 -2.78 -1.23 -18.58
N GLU A 13 -2.78 -2.54 -18.35
CA GLU A 13 -3.13 -3.14 -17.07
C GLU A 13 -1.90 -3.74 -16.41
N TYR A 14 -1.75 -3.51 -15.10
CA TYR A 14 -0.70 -4.07 -14.28
C TYR A 14 -1.30 -5.05 -13.28
N LYS A 15 -0.67 -6.22 -13.14
CA LYS A 15 -1.01 -7.21 -12.13
C LYS A 15 0.00 -7.14 -11.00
N ILE A 16 -0.50 -7.14 -9.76
CA ILE A 16 0.30 -7.17 -8.54
C ILE A 16 -0.08 -8.44 -7.80
N SER A 17 0.93 -9.21 -7.40
CA SER A 17 0.77 -10.37 -6.53
C SER A 17 1.27 -10.00 -5.14
N PRO A 18 0.56 -10.36 -4.06
CA PRO A 18 1.09 -10.19 -2.71
C PRO A 18 2.37 -11.03 -2.52
N ILE A 19 3.32 -10.50 -1.77
CA ILE A 19 4.58 -11.18 -1.42
C ILE A 19 4.64 -11.62 0.05
N GLY A 20 3.54 -11.38 0.77
CA GLY A 20 3.46 -11.52 2.21
C GLY A 20 2.27 -10.74 2.77
N TYR A 21 2.13 -10.77 4.09
CA TYR A 21 0.98 -10.21 4.78
C TYR A 21 1.34 -9.55 6.09
N VAL A 22 0.58 -8.52 6.46
CA VAL A 22 0.61 -7.96 7.81
C VAL A 22 -0.15 -8.90 8.75
N ARG A 23 0.45 -9.17 9.91
CA ARG A 23 -0.09 -10.02 10.98
C ARG A 23 0.10 -9.36 12.34
N ILE A 24 -0.77 -9.74 13.28
CA ILE A 24 -0.63 -9.37 14.69
C ILE A 24 -0.24 -10.64 15.46
N ARG A 25 0.90 -10.61 16.14
CA ARG A 25 1.41 -11.72 16.97
C ARG A 25 1.77 -11.16 18.34
N SER A 26 1.21 -11.73 19.40
CA SER A 26 1.46 -11.28 20.79
C SER A 26 1.32 -9.77 20.99
N GLY A 27 0.30 -9.16 20.37
CA GLY A 27 0.03 -7.73 20.45
C GLY A 27 0.97 -6.83 19.63
N LYS A 28 1.87 -7.38 18.82
CA LYS A 28 2.79 -6.63 17.95
C LYS A 28 2.48 -6.89 16.48
N PHE A 29 2.66 -5.86 15.66
CA PHE A 29 2.58 -5.97 14.21
C PHE A 29 3.85 -6.59 13.64
N CYS A 30 3.68 -7.49 12.68
CA CYS A 30 4.77 -8.08 11.91
C CYS A 30 4.36 -8.24 10.45
N ILE A 31 5.36 -8.30 9.57
CA ILE A 31 5.18 -8.67 8.17
C ILE A 31 5.71 -10.08 8.00
N GLU A 32 4.84 -10.98 7.53
CA GLU A 32 5.16 -12.35 7.20
C GLU A 32 5.39 -12.46 5.70
N ILE A 33 6.58 -12.89 5.26
CA ILE A 33 6.97 -12.98 3.84
C ILE A 33 6.86 -14.42 3.34
N ASP A 34 6.21 -14.58 2.18
CA ASP A 34 6.00 -15.90 1.57
C ASP A 34 7.34 -16.55 1.21
N ARG A 35 7.38 -17.88 1.27
CA ARG A 35 8.62 -18.67 1.25
C ARG A 35 9.51 -18.38 0.04
N GLU A 36 8.91 -18.21 -1.13
CA GLU A 36 9.61 -17.95 -2.39
C GLU A 36 10.34 -16.59 -2.42
N TYR A 37 9.89 -15.60 -1.64
CA TYR A 37 10.47 -14.25 -1.63
C TYR A 37 11.52 -14.04 -0.53
N ARG A 38 11.66 -14.97 0.41
CA ARG A 38 12.59 -14.87 1.56
C ARG A 38 14.04 -14.58 1.19
N PRO A 39 14.62 -15.12 0.10
CA PRO A 39 15.98 -14.77 -0.29
C PRO A 39 16.19 -13.26 -0.52
N ALA A 40 15.13 -12.51 -0.82
CA ALA A 40 15.18 -11.06 -1.00
C ALA A 40 15.31 -10.27 0.31
N LEU A 41 15.22 -10.92 1.47
CA LEU A 41 15.41 -10.29 2.79
C LEU A 41 16.89 -10.14 3.19
N LYS A 42 17.82 -10.69 2.38
CA LYS A 42 19.25 -10.67 2.67
C LYS A 42 19.75 -9.23 2.86
N GLU A 43 20.50 -8.99 3.95
CA GLU A 43 21.04 -7.68 4.36
C GLU A 43 19.98 -6.63 4.74
N LEU A 44 18.68 -6.95 4.74
CA LEU A 44 17.66 -5.98 5.11
C LEU A 44 17.78 -5.55 6.59
N GLU A 45 18.33 -6.42 7.44
CA GLU A 45 18.64 -6.15 8.84
C GLU A 45 19.69 -5.05 9.06
N THR A 46 20.43 -4.66 8.01
CA THR A 46 21.42 -3.58 8.09
C THR A 46 20.79 -2.19 8.05
N PHE A 47 19.49 -2.09 7.75
CA PHE A 47 18.73 -0.85 7.71
C PHE A 47 17.91 -0.64 9.00
N SER A 48 17.73 0.61 9.39
CA SER A 48 16.86 0.96 10.52
C SER A 48 15.39 1.09 10.14
N HIS A 49 15.10 1.41 8.87
CA HIS A 49 13.75 1.68 8.38
C HIS A 49 13.53 1.10 6.98
N MET A 50 12.28 0.85 6.63
CA MET A 50 11.88 0.51 5.27
C MET A 50 10.55 1.15 4.86
N ASN A 51 10.34 1.27 3.55
CA ASN A 51 9.07 1.63 2.97
C ASN A 51 8.27 0.37 2.63
N VAL A 52 7.08 0.24 3.23
CA VAL A 52 6.16 -0.87 2.96
C VAL A 52 5.08 -0.36 2.02
N LEU A 53 5.06 -0.90 0.81
CA LEU A 53 3.91 -0.80 -0.09
C LEU A 53 2.94 -1.92 0.24
N TRP A 54 1.70 -1.58 0.55
CA TRP A 54 0.67 -2.57 0.91
C TRP A 54 -0.65 -2.25 0.24
N TRP A 55 -1.47 -3.29 0.08
CA TRP A 55 -2.75 -3.20 -0.61
C TRP A 55 -3.88 -3.03 0.41
N CYS A 56 -4.69 -1.97 0.28
CA CYS A 56 -5.87 -1.75 1.10
C CYS A 56 -6.99 -2.72 0.69
N HIS A 57 -6.79 -4.01 0.93
CA HIS A 57 -7.63 -5.12 0.49
C HIS A 57 -9.10 -5.00 0.89
N LEU A 58 -9.41 -4.34 2.01
CA LEU A 58 -10.80 -4.10 2.43
C LEU A 58 -11.54 -3.04 1.59
N HIS A 59 -10.80 -2.29 0.77
CA HIS A 59 -11.30 -1.24 -0.13
C HIS A 59 -11.01 -1.54 -1.61
N ASP A 60 -10.64 -2.78 -1.94
CA ASP A 60 -10.44 -3.24 -3.32
C ASP A 60 -11.76 -3.71 -3.96
N LYS A 61 -12.84 -2.95 -3.75
CA LYS A 61 -14.12 -3.15 -4.44
C LYS A 61 -14.33 -2.07 -5.49
N LYS A 62 -15.08 -2.41 -6.54
CA LYS A 62 -15.27 -1.56 -7.72
C LYS A 62 -15.84 -0.19 -7.36
N GLU A 63 -16.66 -0.11 -6.32
CA GLU A 63 -17.29 1.11 -5.83
C GLU A 63 -16.25 2.03 -5.19
N ASP A 64 -15.44 1.50 -4.28
CA ASP A 64 -14.42 2.27 -3.56
C ASP A 64 -13.32 2.77 -4.50
N ARG A 65 -12.91 1.96 -5.47
CA ARG A 65 -11.90 2.33 -6.49
C ARG A 65 -12.37 3.43 -7.44
N LYS A 66 -13.67 3.74 -7.50
CA LYS A 66 -14.20 4.88 -8.27
C LYS A 66 -14.19 6.19 -7.48
N THR A 67 -13.78 6.17 -6.22
CA THR A 67 -13.72 7.37 -5.38
C THR A 67 -12.61 8.30 -5.89
N LEU A 68 -12.99 9.52 -6.26
CA LEU A 68 -12.07 10.55 -6.74
C LEU A 68 -11.94 11.73 -5.77
N GLU A 69 -12.88 11.89 -4.84
CA GLU A 69 -12.94 12.99 -3.87
C GLU A 69 -13.46 12.49 -2.53
N CYS A 70 -13.04 13.12 -1.44
CA CYS A 70 -13.61 12.90 -0.12
C CYS A 70 -13.93 14.23 0.58
N LYS A 71 -14.83 14.19 1.56
CA LYS A 71 -15.23 15.36 2.33
C LYS A 71 -14.28 15.58 3.50
N GLN A 72 -13.62 16.73 3.49
CA GLN A 72 -12.88 17.29 4.62
C GLN A 72 -12.11 16.28 5.52
N PRO A 73 -11.18 15.47 4.97
CA PRO A 73 -10.48 14.42 5.74
C PRO A 73 -9.53 14.96 6.82
N TYR A 74 -9.17 16.26 6.78
CA TYR A 74 -8.25 16.89 7.73
C TYR A 74 -8.86 18.17 8.31
N LYS A 75 -8.48 18.53 9.56
CA LYS A 75 -9.05 19.65 10.34
C LYS A 75 -9.05 21.02 9.63
N LYS A 76 -8.12 21.26 8.70
CA LYS A 76 -8.01 22.50 7.91
C LYS A 76 -8.17 22.28 6.39
N SER A 77 -8.71 21.14 5.97
CA SER A 77 -8.91 20.86 4.54
C SER A 77 -10.15 21.58 3.98
N PRO A 78 -10.19 21.85 2.66
CA PRO A 78 -11.41 22.33 2.00
C PRO A 78 -12.58 21.35 2.19
N PRO A 79 -13.84 21.79 1.99
CA PRO A 79 -15.02 20.93 2.16
C PRO A 79 -14.98 19.65 1.32
N LYS A 80 -14.31 19.69 0.17
CA LYS A 80 -14.00 18.54 -0.68
C LYS A 80 -12.55 18.61 -1.14
N ILE A 81 -11.89 17.46 -1.18
CA ILE A 81 -10.52 17.33 -1.66
C ILE A 81 -10.41 16.10 -2.56
N GLY A 82 -9.64 16.22 -3.64
CA GLY A 82 -9.34 15.09 -4.52
C GLY A 82 -8.52 14.03 -3.79
N ILE A 83 -8.81 12.75 -4.03
CA ILE A 83 -8.24 11.64 -3.26
C ILE A 83 -6.72 11.58 -3.34
N PHE A 84 -6.14 12.01 -4.47
CA PHE A 84 -4.68 12.04 -4.69
C PHE A 84 -3.96 13.10 -3.85
N ALA A 85 -4.68 14.08 -3.29
CA ALA A 85 -4.13 15.01 -2.31
C ALA A 85 -4.27 14.51 -0.86
N THR A 86 -4.64 13.23 -0.67
CA THR A 86 -4.85 12.60 0.64
C THR A 86 -4.06 11.29 0.75
N ARG A 87 -4.07 10.69 1.95
CA ARG A 87 -3.55 9.34 2.22
C ARG A 87 -4.66 8.28 2.29
N SER A 88 -5.83 8.56 1.74
CA SER A 88 -6.96 7.64 1.82
C SER A 88 -6.71 6.33 1.09
N GLU A 89 -7.28 5.27 1.62
CA GLU A 89 -7.39 3.92 1.09
C GLU A 89 -8.38 3.80 -0.09
N PHE A 90 -9.35 4.71 -0.20
CA PHE A 90 -10.38 4.72 -1.25
C PHE A 90 -9.85 5.26 -2.58
N ARG A 91 -9.02 4.51 -3.30
CA ARG A 91 -8.31 5.00 -4.50
C ARG A 91 -8.47 4.06 -5.70
N PRO A 92 -8.33 4.56 -6.94
CA PRO A 92 -8.37 3.73 -8.15
C PRO A 92 -7.42 2.53 -8.13
N ASN A 93 -6.22 2.72 -7.56
CA ASN A 93 -5.31 1.65 -7.20
C ASN A 93 -5.05 1.77 -5.70
N PRO A 94 -5.62 0.90 -4.84
CA PRO A 94 -5.55 0.99 -3.39
C PRO A 94 -4.18 0.55 -2.84
N VAL A 95 -3.11 1.14 -3.39
CA VAL A 95 -1.73 1.01 -2.89
C VAL A 95 -1.49 2.10 -1.86
N ALA A 96 -1.14 1.67 -0.65
CA ALA A 96 -0.72 2.51 0.45
C ALA A 96 0.80 2.38 0.69
N LEU A 97 1.37 3.39 1.33
CA LEU A 97 2.78 3.47 1.67
C LEU A 97 2.92 3.84 3.14
N THR A 98 3.67 3.02 3.88
CA THR A 98 4.02 3.27 5.28
C THR A 98 5.52 3.14 5.46
N ALA A 99 6.15 4.15 6.05
CA ALA A 99 7.52 4.04 6.55
C ALA A 99 7.48 3.36 7.92
N VAL A 100 8.27 2.32 8.12
CA VAL A 100 8.30 1.53 9.37
C VAL A 100 9.72 1.38 9.88
N SER A 101 9.87 1.32 11.20
CA SER A 101 11.13 0.97 11.85
C SER A 101 11.28 -0.56 11.91
N ILE A 102 12.46 -1.05 11.53
CA ILE A 102 12.79 -2.47 11.55
C ILE A 102 13.26 -2.82 12.96
N SER A 103 12.45 -3.58 13.70
CA SER A 103 12.83 -4.03 15.04
C SER A 103 13.78 -5.23 14.98
N LYS A 104 13.36 -6.23 14.19
CA LYS A 104 14.06 -7.52 14.11
C LYS A 104 13.56 -8.31 12.90
N ILE A 105 14.47 -9.05 12.27
CA ILE A 105 14.14 -10.00 11.22
C ILE A 105 14.41 -11.41 11.74
N TYR A 106 13.43 -12.30 11.63
CA TYR A 106 13.53 -13.69 12.02
C TYR A 106 13.69 -14.56 10.77
N CYS A 107 14.92 -14.87 10.38
CA CYS A 107 15.18 -15.61 9.14
C CYS A 107 14.58 -17.03 9.12
N SER A 108 14.39 -17.67 10.28
CA SER A 108 13.78 -19.00 10.40
C SER A 108 12.29 -19.01 10.07
N THR A 109 11.55 -17.98 10.48
CA THR A 109 10.10 -17.83 10.23
C THR A 109 9.79 -16.90 9.05
N ALA A 110 10.77 -16.13 8.60
CA ALA A 110 10.67 -14.99 7.68
C ALA A 110 9.65 -13.92 8.12
N GLU A 111 9.65 -13.67 9.41
CA GLU A 111 8.87 -12.61 10.02
C GLU A 111 9.76 -11.38 10.21
N ILE A 112 9.29 -10.23 9.76
CA ILE A 112 9.86 -8.93 10.09
C ILE A 112 9.00 -8.33 11.20
N ALA A 113 9.55 -8.26 12.40
CA ALA A 113 8.91 -7.55 13.50
C ALA A 113 9.10 -6.04 13.30
N LEU A 114 7.99 -5.32 13.41
CA LEU A 114 7.95 -3.87 13.20
C LEU A 114 7.72 -3.14 14.52
N PHE A 115 8.33 -1.97 14.64
CA PHE A 115 7.82 -0.92 15.50
C PHE A 115 7.07 0.09 14.62
N ILE A 116 5.81 0.32 14.96
CA ILE A 116 4.99 1.38 14.38
C ILE A 116 4.90 2.46 15.47
N GLU A 117 5.53 3.60 15.26
CA GLU A 117 5.37 4.81 16.09
C GLU A 117 4.08 5.55 15.74
#